data_AF-A0A418XEG9-F1
#
_entry.id   AF-A0A418XEG9-F1
#
_cell.length_a   1.000
_cell.length_b   1.000
_cell.length_c   1.000
_cell.angle_alpha   90.00
_cell.angle_beta   90.00
_cell.angle_gamma   90.00
#
_symmetry.space_group_name_H-M   'P 1'
#
loop_
_entity.id
_entity.type
_entity.pdbx_description
1 polymer ?
#
loop_
_entity_poly.entity_id
_entity_poly.type
_entity_poly.pdbx_seq_one_letter_code
_entity_poly.pdbx_strand_id
1 'polypeptide(L)'
;MTDKPRLHVIQGTPAPDTPSEQVRKRVRAMDKPATMLQCDRCGGREVIEAKIGVMIKNGKPTGGTKALLCVGCLLNGERVVM
;
A
#
# COMPACT_ATOMS: atom_id res chain seq x y z
N MET A 1 -21.94 11.26 44.18
CA MET A 1 -21.33 10.00 43.71
C MET A 1 -21.52 9.94 42.21
N THR A 2 -20.52 10.34 41.43
CA THR A 2 -20.60 10.25 39.97
C THR A 2 -19.43 9.39 39.50
N ASP A 3 -19.48 8.12 39.89
CA ASP A 3 -18.54 7.12 39.39
C ASP A 3 -18.73 7.00 37.87
N LYS A 4 -17.71 7.40 37.14
CA LYS A 4 -17.68 7.33 35.68
C LYS A 4 -17.73 5.83 35.31
N PRO A 5 -18.76 5.35 34.60
CA PRO A 5 -18.88 3.92 34.32
C PRO A 5 -17.64 3.46 33.56
N ARG A 6 -16.97 2.43 34.09
CA ARG A 6 -15.80 1.80 33.47
C ARG A 6 -16.26 0.99 32.27
N LEU A 7 -16.39 1.66 31.12
CA LEU A 7 -16.58 0.99 29.85
C LEU A 7 -15.33 0.16 29.54
N HIS A 8 -15.49 -1.14 29.31
CA HIS A 8 -14.42 -2.00 28.81
C HIS A 8 -14.70 -2.33 27.35
N VAL A 9 -13.67 -2.25 26.51
CA VAL A 9 -13.80 -2.54 25.08
C VAL A 9 -13.89 -4.05 24.93
N ILE A 10 -15.06 -4.53 24.49
CA ILE A 10 -15.22 -5.90 24.03
C ILE A 10 -14.57 -5.97 22.65
N GLN A 11 -13.52 -6.78 22.48
CA GLN A 11 -13.00 -7.05 21.14
C GLN A 11 -14.07 -7.82 20.36
N GLY A 12 -14.78 -7.10 19.49
CA GLY A 12 -15.73 -7.69 18.56
C GLY A 12 -15.00 -8.62 17.58
N THR A 13 -15.73 -9.61 17.07
CA THR A 13 -15.26 -10.43 15.95
C THR A 13 -14.93 -9.50 14.78
N PRO A 14 -13.74 -9.61 14.15
CA PRO A 14 -13.42 -8.79 13.00
C PRO A 14 -14.49 -8.97 11.92
N ALA A 15 -14.86 -7.87 11.26
CA ALA A 15 -15.81 -7.94 10.16
C ALA A 15 -15.30 -8.97 9.14
N PRO A 16 -16.19 -9.85 8.62
CA PRO A 16 -15.78 -10.81 7.62
C PRO A 16 -15.19 -10.07 6.43
N ASP A 17 -14.10 -10.61 5.89
CA ASP A 17 -13.47 -10.03 4.72
C ASP A 17 -14.49 -9.92 3.58
N THR A 18 -14.52 -8.76 2.93
CA THR A 18 -15.24 -8.64 1.66
C THR A 18 -14.65 -9.64 0.65
N PRO A 19 -15.43 -10.10 -0.35
CA PRO A 19 -14.91 -11.01 -1.37
C PRO A 19 -13.61 -10.52 -2.02
N SER A 20 -13.49 -9.21 -2.22
CA SER A 20 -12.29 -8.56 -2.76
C SER A 20 -11.08 -8.67 -1.83
N GLU A 21 -11.26 -8.50 -0.52
CA GLU A 21 -10.17 -8.64 0.46
C GLU A 21 -9.69 -10.08 0.60
N GLN A 22 -10.60 -11.06 0.50
CA GLN A 22 -10.23 -12.48 0.49
C GLN A 22 -9.34 -12.81 -0.72
N VAL A 23 -9.71 -12.33 -1.91
CA VAL A 23 -8.89 -12.50 -3.12
C VAL A 23 -7.53 -11.84 -2.95
N ARG A 24 -7.47 -10.61 -2.42
CA ARG A 24 -6.19 -9.91 -2.16
C ARG A 24 -5.31 -10.65 -1.16
N LYS A 25 -5.86 -11.19 -0.08
CA LYS A 25 -5.13 -12.03 0.88
C LYS A 25 -4.55 -13.27 0.19
N ARG A 26 -5.37 -13.96 -0.61
CA ARG A 26 -4.93 -15.13 -1.38
C ARG A 26 -3.80 -14.78 -2.35
N VAL A 27 -3.96 -13.73 -3.16
CA VAL A 27 -2.94 -13.29 -4.13
C VAL A 27 -1.64 -12.92 -3.42
N ARG A 28 -1.72 -12.27 -2.26
CA ARG A 28 -0.52 -11.89 -1.50
C ARG A 28 0.22 -13.08 -0.92
N ALA A 29 -0.49 -14.16 -0.60
CA ALA A 29 0.07 -15.39 -0.03
C ALA A 29 0.56 -16.40 -1.09
N MET A 30 0.34 -16.15 -2.38
CA MET A 30 0.83 -17.03 -3.45
C MET A 30 2.36 -17.10 -3.44
N ASP A 31 2.90 -18.29 -3.72
CA ASP A 31 4.34 -18.52 -3.78
C ASP A 31 5.03 -17.53 -4.72
N LYS A 32 6.16 -17.02 -4.24
CA LYS A 32 7.02 -16.09 -4.94
C LYS A 32 8.45 -16.18 -4.42
N PRO A 33 9.44 -15.77 -5.22
CA PRO A 33 10.79 -15.56 -4.71
C PRO A 33 10.78 -14.56 -3.54
N ALA A 34 11.56 -14.83 -2.49
CA ALA A 34 11.62 -13.97 -1.30
C ALA A 34 12.06 -12.53 -1.60
N THR A 35 12.84 -12.33 -2.66
CA THR A 35 13.35 -11.04 -3.12
C THR A 35 12.43 -10.34 -4.13
N MET A 36 11.30 -10.96 -4.51
CA MET A 36 10.35 -10.35 -5.44
C MET A 36 9.49 -9.31 -4.73
N LEU A 37 9.64 -8.06 -5.16
CA LEU A 37 8.87 -6.94 -4.67
C LEU A 37 7.37 -7.14 -4.97
N GLN A 38 6.51 -6.82 -4.00
CA GLN A 38 5.06 -6.99 -4.12
C GLN A 38 4.33 -5.90 -3.34
N CYS A 39 3.27 -5.38 -3.93
CA CYS A 39 2.42 -4.38 -3.29
C CYS A 39 1.63 -5.00 -2.12
N ASP A 40 1.78 -4.43 -0.92
CA ASP A 40 1.03 -4.87 0.26
C ASP A 40 -0.46 -4.54 0.19
N ARG A 41 -0.86 -3.60 -0.68
CA ARG A 41 -2.26 -3.20 -0.86
C ARG A 41 -3.03 -4.16 -1.76
N CYS A 42 -2.55 -4.36 -2.99
CA CYS A 42 -3.27 -5.09 -4.03
C CYS A 42 -2.65 -6.44 -4.41
N GLY A 43 -1.42 -6.74 -3.95
CA GLY A 43 -0.69 -7.96 -4.33
C GLY A 43 -0.01 -7.90 -5.70
N GLY A 44 -0.09 -6.76 -6.41
CA GLY A 44 0.57 -6.55 -7.69
C GLY A 44 2.09 -6.58 -7.59
N ARG A 45 2.76 -6.92 -8.70
CA ARG A 45 4.22 -7.11 -8.79
C ARG A 45 4.87 -6.23 -9.87
N GLU A 46 4.08 -5.30 -10.42
CA GLU A 46 4.51 -4.34 -11.43
C GLU A 46 4.70 -2.97 -10.77
N VAL A 47 5.85 -2.34 -11.05
CA VAL A 47 6.22 -1.05 -10.44
C VAL A 47 6.70 -0.04 -11.47
N ILE A 48 6.45 1.24 -11.18
CA ILE A 48 7.05 2.39 -11.84
C ILE A 48 7.99 3.08 -10.85
N GLU A 49 9.20 3.44 -11.28
CA GLU A 49 10.09 4.31 -10.50
C GLU A 49 9.72 5.78 -10.76
N ALA A 50 9.21 6.46 -9.73
CA ALA A 50 8.95 7.89 -9.77
C ALA A 50 10.11 8.67 -9.14
N LYS A 51 10.54 9.76 -9.77
CA LYS A 51 11.43 10.76 -9.16
C LYS A 51 10.60 11.95 -8.69
N ILE A 52 10.60 12.19 -7.39
CA ILE A 52 9.77 13.21 -6.73
C ILE A 52 10.65 14.44 -6.44
N GLY A 53 10.14 15.65 -6.74
CA GLY A 53 10.89 16.88 -6.51
C GLY A 53 12.04 17.09 -7.49
N VAL A 54 11.84 16.68 -8.76
CA VAL A 54 12.83 16.88 -9.82
C VAL A 54 12.91 18.36 -10.17
N MET A 55 14.13 18.89 -10.28
CA MET A 55 14.39 20.26 -10.70
C MET A 55 14.87 20.29 -12.15
N ILE A 56 14.56 21.35 -12.89
CA ILE A 56 15.18 21.61 -14.19
C ILE A 56 16.38 22.54 -13.98
N LYS A 57 17.59 22.07 -14.26
CA LYS A 57 18.82 22.87 -14.24
C LYS A 57 19.48 22.80 -15.62
N ASN A 58 19.75 23.94 -16.23
CA ASN A 58 20.31 24.03 -17.59
C ASN A 58 19.50 23.22 -18.63
N GLY A 59 18.17 23.27 -18.53
CA GLY A 59 17.26 22.53 -19.41
C GLY A 59 17.21 21.01 -19.19
N LYS A 60 17.92 20.48 -18.19
CA LYS A 60 17.97 19.04 -17.90
C LYS A 60 17.32 18.72 -16.55
N PRO A 61 16.48 17.66 -16.47
CA PRO A 61 15.97 17.16 -15.20
C PRO A 61 17.12 16.68 -14.30
N THR A 62 17.19 17.19 -13.08
CA THR A 62 18.26 16.94 -12.11
C THR A 62 17.68 16.72 -10.71
N GLY A 63 18.28 15.82 -9.94
CA GLY A 63 17.89 15.52 -8.57
C GLY A 63 16.61 14.69 -8.44
N GLY A 64 15.92 14.87 -7.31
CA GLY A 64 14.70 14.18 -6.94
C GLY A 64 14.92 12.89 -6.14
N THR A 65 13.93 12.53 -5.33
CA THR A 65 13.91 11.30 -4.52
C THR A 65 13.22 10.19 -5.30
N LYS A 66 13.89 9.05 -5.45
CA LYS A 66 13.32 7.86 -6.09
C LYS A 66 12.33 7.17 -5.16
N ALA A 67 11.20 6.76 -5.70
CA ALA A 67 10.22 5.92 -5.03
C ALA A 67 9.65 4.90 -6.02
N LEU A 68 9.45 3.66 -5.58
CA LEU A 68 8.77 2.64 -6.37
C LEU A 68 7.26 2.74 -6.10
N LEU A 69 6.47 2.83 -7.16
CA LEU A 69 5.02 2.93 -7.09
C LEU A 69 4.39 1.67 -7.70
N CYS A 70 3.36 1.13 -7.07
CA CYS A 70 2.58 0.04 -7.65
C CYS A 70 1.80 0.53 -8.88
N VAL A 71 2.02 -0.08 -10.05
CA VAL A 71 1.31 0.31 -11.30
C VAL A 71 -0.19 0.07 -11.18
N GLY A 72 -0.60 -1.10 -10.65
CA GLY A 72 -2.02 -1.43 -10.51
C GLY A 72 -2.77 -0.47 -9.58
N CYS A 73 -2.17 -0.05 -8.47
CA CYS A 73 -2.78 0.96 -7.60
C CYS A 73 -2.80 2.34 -8.27
N LEU A 74 -1.71 2.72 -8.96
CA LEU A 74 -1.62 4.00 -9.65
C LEU A 74 -2.69 4.17 -10.72
N LEU A 75 -2.95 3.13 -11.52
CA LEU A 75 -4.00 3.13 -12.54
C LEU A 75 -5.42 3.21 -11.95
N ASN A 76 -5.59 2.84 -10.67
CA ASN A 76 -6.83 3.03 -9.92
C ASN A 76 -6.90 4.39 -9.20
N GLY A 77 -5.94 5.29 -9.44
CA GLY A 77 -5.87 6.61 -8.80
C GLY A 77 -5.24 6.61 -7.40
N GLU A 78 -4.67 5.49 -6.96
CA GLU A 78 -4.02 5.36 -5.64
C GLU A 78 -2.50 5.50 -5.76
N ARG A 79 -1.88 6.38 -4.96
CA ARG A 79 -0.41 6.48 -4.86
C ARG A 79 0.14 5.58 -3.76
N VAL A 80 0.39 4.32 -4.07
CA VAL A 80 0.97 3.33 -3.14
C VAL A 80 2.48 3.19 -3.39
N VAL A 81 3.27 3.48 -2.35
CA VAL A 81 4.74 3.34 -2.34
C VAL A 81 5.12 1.95 -1.82
N MET A 82 6.14 1.35 -2.41
CA MET A 82 6.65 0.00 -2.10
C MET A 82 8.14 0.02 -1.81
#